data_AF-A0A3B8UJB4-F1
#
_entry.id   AF-A0A3B8UJB4-F1
#
_cell.length_a   1.000
_cell.length_b   1.000
_cell.length_c   1.000
_cell.angle_alpha   90.00
_cell.angle_beta   90.00
_cell.angle_gamma   90.00
#
_symmetry.space_group_name_H-M   'P 1'
#
loop_
_entity.id
_entity.type
_entity.pdbx_description
1 polymer ?
#
loop_
_entity_poly.entity_id
_entity_poly.type
_entity_poly.pdbx_seq_one_letter_code
_entity_poly.pdbx_strand_id
1 'polypeptide(L)'
;MARRFHDRKRREGSNAIEFGLVALPFFLLLFGILEIGLMLLVDALVETAASDAARQVRTGQAQTQELTPEQFKDKFCAEMSLFSGDCGRRAFIDVRVLDDFSLTDPSKAPPDPTSGDLFDPTGLKFEPGGPGQRVLVRVWYEQPIVTPMIAQAVARTKDGRVMLTTTLAFRNEPYQ
;
A
#
# COMPACT_ATOMS: atom_id res chain seq x y z
N MET A 1 13.61 -4.13 -68.95
CA MET A 1 13.65 -5.30 -68.03
C MET A 1 13.47 -4.80 -66.60
N ALA A 2 12.25 -4.45 -66.18
CA ALA A 2 12.00 -3.86 -64.86
C ALA A 2 10.65 -4.33 -64.33
N ARG A 3 10.67 -5.30 -63.41
CA ARG A 3 9.56 -5.61 -62.48
C ARG A 3 9.97 -6.80 -61.60
N ARG A 4 10.45 -6.53 -60.37
CA ARG A 4 10.36 -7.49 -59.24
C ARG A 4 10.80 -6.97 -57.86
N PHE A 5 10.70 -5.67 -57.58
CA PHE A 5 10.96 -5.14 -56.23
C PHE A 5 9.72 -4.83 -55.40
N HIS A 6 8.50 -4.98 -55.95
CA HIS A 6 7.27 -4.57 -55.26
C HIS A 6 6.69 -5.62 -54.30
N ASP A 7 7.06 -6.90 -54.43
CA ASP A 7 6.40 -8.01 -53.70
C ASP A 7 7.01 -8.30 -52.32
N ARG A 8 8.29 -8.00 -52.09
CA ARG A 8 8.97 -8.26 -50.80
C ARG A 8 8.48 -7.35 -49.68
N LYS A 9 8.28 -6.05 -49.97
CA LYS A 9 7.78 -5.07 -49.00
C LYS A 9 6.37 -5.36 -48.47
N ARG A 10 5.50 -5.98 -49.27
CA ARG A 10 4.11 -6.26 -48.85
C ARG A 10 4.02 -7.42 -47.85
N ARG A 11 4.86 -8.44 -47.97
CA ARG A 11 4.90 -9.57 -47.04
C ARG A 11 5.53 -9.20 -45.69
N GLU A 12 6.55 -8.36 -45.69
CA GLU A 12 7.17 -7.84 -44.46
C GLU A 12 6.18 -6.99 -43.64
N GLY A 13 5.33 -6.19 -44.32
CA GLY A 13 4.25 -5.43 -43.66
C GLY A 13 3.15 -6.31 -43.06
N SER A 14 2.74 -7.39 -43.74
CA SER A 14 1.76 -8.36 -43.20
C SER A 14 2.28 -9.06 -41.96
N ASN A 15 3.52 -9.56 -42.02
CA ASN A 15 4.15 -10.25 -40.90
C ASN A 15 4.35 -9.33 -39.68
N ALA A 16 4.64 -8.04 -39.91
CA ALA A 16 4.75 -7.07 -38.83
C ALA A 16 3.40 -6.82 -38.11
N ILE A 17 2.29 -6.80 -38.86
CA ILE A 17 0.94 -6.66 -38.30
C ILE A 17 0.54 -7.91 -37.52
N GLU A 18 0.82 -9.10 -38.06
CA GLU A 18 0.55 -10.39 -37.39
C GLU A 18 1.32 -10.52 -36.07
N PHE A 19 2.60 -10.12 -36.06
CA PHE A 19 3.39 -10.10 -34.84
C PHE A 19 2.88 -9.07 -33.84
N GLY A 20 2.52 -7.85 -34.28
CA GLY A 20 1.97 -6.82 -33.41
C GLY A 20 0.66 -7.25 -32.73
N LEU A 21 -0.20 -7.99 -33.44
CA LEU A 21 -1.48 -8.47 -32.93
C LEU A 21 -1.33 -9.49 -31.77
N VAL A 22 -0.22 -10.24 -31.74
CA VAL A 22 0.09 -11.20 -30.66
C VAL A 22 1.00 -10.58 -29.60
N ALA A 23 1.97 -9.76 -30.01
CA ALA A 23 2.92 -9.14 -29.10
C ALA A 23 2.23 -8.16 -28.13
N LEU A 24 1.26 -7.37 -28.60
CA LEU A 24 0.55 -6.40 -27.78
C LEU A 24 -0.17 -7.05 -26.56
N PRO A 25 -1.08 -8.04 -26.74
CA PRO A 25 -1.71 -8.70 -25.58
C PRO A 25 -0.71 -9.46 -24.72
N PHE A 26 0.34 -10.03 -25.30
CA PHE A 26 1.40 -10.70 -24.53
C PHE A 26 2.12 -9.74 -23.58
N PHE A 27 2.57 -8.58 -24.06
CA PHE A 27 3.25 -7.60 -23.21
C PHE A 27 2.31 -6.98 -22.18
N LEU A 28 1.03 -6.76 -22.52
CA LEU A 28 0.03 -6.31 -21.55
C LEU A 28 -0.12 -7.31 -20.39
N LEU A 29 -0.20 -8.61 -20.69
CA LEU A 29 -0.25 -9.65 -19.66
C LEU A 29 1.05 -9.73 -18.87
N LEU A 30 2.20 -9.65 -19.53
CA LEU A 30 3.50 -9.70 -18.88
C LEU A 30 3.68 -8.55 -17.88
N PHE A 31 3.42 -7.31 -18.30
CA PHE A 31 3.48 -6.16 -17.39
C PHE A 31 2.45 -6.26 -16.28
N GLY A 32 1.26 -6.79 -16.57
CA GLY A 32 0.25 -7.00 -15.54
C GLY A 32 0.69 -7.99 -14.45
N ILE A 33 1.33 -9.10 -14.84
CA ILE A 33 1.90 -10.06 -13.88
C ILE A 33 3.01 -9.39 -13.04
N LEU A 34 3.92 -8.66 -13.69
CA LEU A 34 5.00 -7.95 -12.99
C LEU A 34 4.46 -6.91 -12.01
N GLU A 35 3.42 -6.18 -12.39
CA GLU A 35 2.80 -5.15 -11.56
C GLU A 35 2.07 -5.73 -10.35
N ILE A 36 1.33 -6.83 -10.52
CA ILE A 36 0.72 -7.54 -9.39
C ILE A 36 1.81 -8.12 -8.48
N GLY A 37 2.87 -8.69 -9.05
CA GLY A 37 4.01 -9.19 -8.27
C GLY A 37 4.68 -8.09 -7.45
N LEU A 38 4.86 -6.90 -8.03
CA LEU A 38 5.37 -5.73 -7.33
C LEU A 38 4.41 -5.26 -6.22
N MET A 39 3.10 -5.24 -6.48
CA MET A 39 2.09 -4.88 -5.49
C MET A 39 2.15 -5.80 -4.26
N LEU A 40 2.20 -7.12 -4.48
CA LEU A 40 2.31 -8.11 -3.40
C LEU A 40 3.64 -7.98 -2.63
N LEU A 41 4.73 -7.66 -3.32
CA LEU A 41 6.01 -7.37 -2.69
C LEU A 41 5.92 -6.15 -1.77
N VAL A 42 5.33 -5.06 -2.24
CA VAL A 42 5.14 -3.85 -1.43
C VAL A 42 4.23 -4.14 -0.24
N ASP A 43 3.15 -4.90 -0.43
CA ASP A 43 2.23 -5.30 0.64
C ASP A 43 2.95 -6.05 1.76
N ALA A 44 3.78 -7.05 1.41
CA ALA A 44 4.60 -7.77 2.38
C ALA A 44 5.61 -6.88 3.11
N LEU A 45 6.18 -5.88 2.42
CA LEU A 45 7.08 -4.89 3.03
C LEU A 45 6.32 -3.97 4.00
N VAL A 46 5.12 -3.52 3.63
CA VAL A 46 4.25 -2.69 4.50
C VAL A 46 3.87 -3.47 5.75
N GLU A 47 3.50 -4.75 5.63
CA GLU A 47 3.20 -5.61 6.79
C GLU A 47 4.40 -5.77 7.72
N THR A 48 5.59 -5.99 7.15
CA THR A 48 6.84 -6.13 7.92
C THR A 48 7.18 -4.82 8.64
N ALA A 49 7.20 -3.70 7.92
CA ALA A 49 7.47 -2.39 8.47
C ALA A 49 6.44 -1.97 9.54
N ALA A 50 5.16 -2.29 9.33
CA ALA A 50 4.10 -2.03 10.30
C ALA A 50 4.30 -2.87 11.57
N SER A 51 4.69 -4.14 11.44
CA SER A 51 4.99 -5.03 12.57
C SER A 51 6.17 -4.49 13.40
N ASP A 52 7.25 -4.07 12.75
CA ASP A 52 8.42 -3.52 13.42
C ASP A 52 8.14 -2.16 14.09
N ALA A 53 7.40 -1.29 13.43
CA ALA A 53 6.94 -0.03 14.03
C ALA A 53 5.99 -0.30 15.22
N ALA A 54 5.05 -1.24 15.08
CA ALA A 54 4.14 -1.64 16.15
C ALA A 54 4.87 -2.21 17.38
N ARG A 55 5.98 -2.93 17.19
CA ARG A 55 6.81 -3.41 18.30
C ARG A 55 7.33 -2.27 19.16
N GLN A 56 7.67 -1.11 18.58
CA GLN A 56 8.11 0.06 19.35
C GLN A 56 7.00 0.62 20.23
N VAL A 57 5.75 0.59 19.76
CA VAL A 57 4.58 0.98 20.56
C VAL A 57 4.30 -0.06 21.65
N ARG A 58 4.31 -1.34 21.28
CA ARG A 58 4.03 -2.47 22.16
C ARG A 58 4.98 -2.55 23.34
N THR A 59 6.26 -2.28 23.11
CA THR A 59 7.34 -2.38 24.12
C THR A 59 7.55 -1.09 24.91
N GLY A 60 6.75 -0.04 24.69
CA GLY A 60 6.88 1.22 25.41
C GLY A 60 7.91 2.19 24.84
N GLN A 61 8.68 1.80 23.82
CA GLN A 61 9.75 2.65 23.26
C GLN A 61 9.22 3.96 22.67
N ALA A 62 8.07 3.90 21.98
CA ALA A 62 7.45 5.09 21.39
C ALA A 62 7.01 6.10 22.45
N GLN A 63 6.58 5.60 23.61
CA GLN A 63 6.13 6.37 24.76
C GLN A 63 7.31 6.96 25.53
N THR A 64 8.31 6.14 25.86
CA THR A 64 9.50 6.59 26.60
C THR A 64 10.34 7.59 25.82
N GLN A 65 10.38 7.47 24.49
CA GLN A 65 11.08 8.43 23.62
C GLN A 65 10.22 9.63 23.23
N GLU A 66 8.95 9.68 23.67
CA GLU A 66 7.98 10.72 23.31
C GLU A 66 7.93 10.97 21.79
N LEU A 67 7.88 9.88 21.01
CA LEU A 67 7.94 9.98 19.54
C LEU A 67 6.79 10.83 19.02
N THR A 68 7.08 11.70 18.06
CA THR A 68 6.03 12.40 17.31
C THR A 68 5.45 11.48 16.22
N PRO A 69 4.25 11.77 15.67
CA PRO A 69 3.69 11.02 14.54
C PRO A 69 4.66 10.94 13.36
N GLU A 70 5.38 12.02 13.08
CA GLU A 70 6.36 12.11 11.99
C GLU A 70 7.56 11.22 12.27
N GLN A 71 8.12 11.25 13.48
CA GLN A 71 9.23 10.38 13.86
C GLN A 71 8.83 8.90 13.83
N PHE A 72 7.61 8.57 14.25
CA PHE A 72 7.10 7.21 14.14
C PHE A 72 6.99 6.77 12.69
N LYS A 73 6.48 7.66 11.82
CA LYS A 73 6.40 7.42 10.38
C LYS A 73 7.78 7.26 9.73
N ASP A 74 8.77 8.04 10.13
CA ASP A 74 10.13 7.92 9.63
C ASP A 74 10.72 6.55 9.97
N LYS A 75 10.47 6.03 11.18
CA LYS A 75 10.89 4.68 11.57
C LYS A 75 10.18 3.60 10.76
N PHE A 76 8.88 3.74 10.49
CA PHE A 76 8.18 2.85 9.55
C PHE A 76 8.80 2.91 8.15
N CYS A 77 9.07 4.12 7.63
CA CYS A 77 9.61 4.30 6.29
C CYS A 77 11.06 3.82 6.13
N ALA A 78 11.83 3.78 7.21
CA ALA A 78 13.18 3.20 7.20
C ALA A 78 13.16 1.70 6.84
N GLU A 79 12.12 0.97 7.24
CA GLU A 79 11.97 -0.46 6.95
C GLU A 79 11.46 -0.76 5.53
N MET A 80 11.02 0.26 4.79
CA MET A 80 10.52 0.12 3.41
C MET A 80 11.63 -0.04 2.36
N SER A 81 12.91 -0.04 2.77
CA SER A 81 14.08 -0.29 1.90
C SER A 81 14.06 0.57 0.62
N LEU A 82 13.91 -0.04 -0.57
CA LEU A 82 13.88 0.65 -1.87
C LEU A 82 12.73 1.67 -2.00
N PHE A 83 11.66 1.53 -1.21
CA PHE A 83 10.49 2.42 -1.21
C PHE A 83 10.51 3.44 -0.08
N SER A 84 11.64 3.62 0.60
CA SER A 84 11.79 4.58 1.70
C SER A 84 11.67 6.04 1.24
N GLY A 85 12.19 6.37 0.06
CA GLY A 85 12.28 7.76 -0.43
C GLY A 85 10.94 8.44 -0.68
N ASP A 86 9.91 7.67 -1.07
CA ASP A 86 8.55 8.16 -1.32
C ASP A 86 7.54 7.72 -0.24
N CYS A 87 7.93 6.82 0.66
CA CYS A 87 7.10 6.33 1.77
C CYS A 87 6.47 7.47 2.59
N GLY A 88 7.21 8.54 2.87
CA GLY A 88 6.71 9.68 3.65
C GLY A 88 5.45 10.34 3.08
N ARG A 89 5.20 10.22 1.77
CA ARG A 89 4.00 10.75 1.11
C ARG A 89 2.90 9.71 0.92
N ARG A 90 3.28 8.44 0.89
CA ARG A 90 2.43 7.30 0.53
C ARG A 90 1.84 6.59 1.74
N ALA A 91 2.54 6.63 2.88
CA ALA A 91 2.11 6.02 4.12
C ALA A 91 1.20 6.96 4.92
N PHE A 92 0.12 6.42 5.46
CA PHE A 92 -0.77 7.07 6.41
C PHE A 92 -0.94 6.12 7.58
N ILE A 93 -0.58 6.58 8.77
CA ILE A 93 -0.47 5.72 9.95
C ILE A 93 -1.38 6.27 11.03
N ASP A 94 -2.11 5.36 11.66
CA ASP A 94 -3.02 5.64 12.74
C ASP A 94 -2.72 4.71 13.90
N VAL A 95 -2.35 5.30 15.03
CA VAL A 95 -2.11 4.60 16.29
C VAL A 95 -3.11 5.12 17.29
N ARG A 96 -3.92 4.24 17.87
CA ARG A 96 -4.93 4.64 18.85
C ARG A 96 -5.17 3.60 19.92
N VAL A 97 -5.59 4.06 21.08
CA VAL A 97 -6.02 3.19 22.18
C VAL A 97 -7.46 2.74 21.93
N LEU A 98 -7.75 1.48 22.26
CA LEU A 98 -9.09 0.90 22.20
C LEU A 98 -9.60 0.51 23.59
N ASP A 99 -10.87 0.79 23.83
CA ASP A 99 -11.61 0.33 25.02
C ASP A 99 -11.93 -1.16 24.95
N ASP A 100 -12.07 -1.73 23.76
CA ASP A 100 -12.15 -3.16 23.53
C ASP A 100 -11.84 -3.53 22.07
N PHE A 101 -11.49 -4.79 21.82
CA PHE A 101 -11.34 -5.32 20.47
C PHE A 101 -12.68 -5.77 19.87
N SER A 102 -13.74 -5.95 20.67
CA SER A 102 -15.08 -6.15 20.12
C SER A 102 -15.59 -4.83 19.53
N LEU A 103 -15.37 -4.65 18.23
CA LEU A 103 -15.91 -3.53 17.44
C LEU A 103 -17.42 -3.72 17.17
N THR A 104 -18.15 -4.35 18.09
CA THR A 104 -19.59 -4.67 17.94
C THR A 104 -20.49 -3.45 18.08
N ASP A 105 -19.97 -2.38 18.68
CA ASP A 105 -20.63 -1.07 18.75
C ASP A 105 -20.03 -0.14 17.69
N PRO A 106 -20.77 0.20 16.61
CA PRO A 106 -20.30 1.07 15.55
C PRO A 106 -19.91 2.47 16.04
N SER A 107 -20.46 2.93 17.16
CA SER A 107 -20.13 4.24 17.74
C SER A 107 -18.75 4.27 18.41
N LYS A 108 -18.18 3.10 18.71
CA LYS A 108 -16.84 2.93 19.31
C LYS A 108 -15.80 2.50 18.30
N ALA A 109 -16.22 2.11 17.11
CA ALA A 109 -15.31 1.75 16.04
C ALA A 109 -14.53 2.99 15.58
N PRO A 110 -13.20 2.91 15.46
CA PRO A 110 -12.42 3.96 14.82
C PRO A 110 -12.97 4.28 13.43
N PRO A 111 -13.10 5.57 13.03
CA PRO A 111 -13.50 5.91 11.67
C PRO A 111 -12.56 5.22 10.67
N ASP A 112 -13.16 4.70 9.60
CA ASP A 112 -12.44 4.13 8.48
C ASP A 112 -12.17 5.26 7.47
N PRO A 113 -10.90 5.65 7.26
CA PRO A 113 -10.52 6.67 6.28
C PRO A 113 -10.94 6.34 4.85
N THR A 114 -11.28 5.07 4.56
CA THR A 114 -11.69 4.58 3.25
C THR A 114 -13.20 4.47 3.07
N SER A 115 -14.02 4.76 4.09
CA SER A 115 -15.48 4.60 4.00
C SER A 115 -16.18 5.64 3.12
N GLY A 116 -15.53 6.78 2.88
CA GLY A 116 -16.03 7.85 2.02
C GLY A 116 -15.74 7.64 0.53
N ASP A 117 -16.06 8.63 -0.29
CA ASP A 117 -15.72 8.60 -1.73
C ASP A 117 -14.20 8.77 -1.96
N LEU A 118 -13.54 9.53 -1.09
CA LEU A 118 -12.11 9.81 -1.09
C LEU A 118 -11.50 9.27 0.21
N PHE A 119 -10.24 8.85 0.14
CA PHE A 119 -9.48 8.58 1.37
C PHE A 119 -9.25 9.89 2.14
N ASP A 120 -9.68 9.90 3.40
CA ASP A 120 -9.64 11.06 4.31
C ASP A 120 -8.72 10.79 5.52
N PRO A 121 -7.50 11.35 5.55
CA PRO A 121 -6.58 11.17 6.66
C PRO A 121 -6.84 12.10 7.86
N THR A 122 -7.86 12.96 7.84
CA THR A 122 -8.07 13.96 8.91
C THR A 122 -8.40 13.35 10.27
N GLY A 123 -8.96 12.14 10.30
CA GLY A 123 -9.32 11.41 11.52
C GLY A 123 -8.21 10.51 12.08
N LEU A 124 -7.02 10.51 11.48
CA LEU A 124 -5.89 9.70 11.96
C LEU A 124 -5.28 10.31 13.22
N LYS A 125 -4.82 9.44 14.11
CA LYS A 125 -4.28 9.82 15.40
C LYS A 125 -2.94 9.13 15.66
N PHE A 126 -2.22 9.67 16.64
CA PHE A 126 -1.06 9.01 17.21
C PHE A 126 -1.16 9.03 18.73
N GLU A 127 -1.77 7.99 19.27
CA GLU A 127 -1.97 7.74 20.69
C GLU A 127 -1.36 6.35 21.01
N PRO A 128 -0.04 6.27 21.26
CA PRO A 128 0.64 4.98 21.49
C PRO A 128 0.19 4.27 22.78
N GLY A 129 -0.52 4.96 23.67
CA GLY A 129 -1.11 4.40 24.89
C GLY A 129 -0.08 4.01 25.96
N GLY A 130 -0.55 3.78 27.18
CA GLY A 130 0.25 3.38 28.34
C GLY A 130 0.45 1.86 28.49
N PRO A 131 1.12 1.42 29.57
CA PRO A 131 1.31 0.00 29.88
C PRO A 131 -0.03 -0.75 29.98
N GLY A 132 -0.10 -1.95 29.40
CA GLY A 132 -1.29 -2.82 29.49
C GLY A 132 -2.54 -2.34 28.73
N GLN A 133 -2.48 -1.18 28.07
CA GLN A 133 -3.57 -0.69 27.22
C GLN A 133 -3.63 -1.46 25.90
N ARG A 134 -4.85 -1.57 25.35
CA ARG A 134 -5.09 -2.16 24.02
C ARG A 134 -4.86 -1.06 23.00
N VAL A 135 -4.02 -1.35 22.01
CA VAL A 135 -3.64 -0.41 20.96
C VAL A 135 -3.96 -1.03 19.61
N LEU A 136 -4.44 -0.19 18.72
CA LEU A 136 -4.68 -0.48 17.32
C LEU A 136 -3.73 0.38 16.48
N VAL A 137 -2.94 -0.27 15.64
CA VAL A 137 -2.09 0.36 14.63
C VAL A 137 -2.67 0.01 13.27
N ARG A 138 -3.05 1.03 12.50
CA ARG A 138 -3.54 0.89 11.12
C ARG A 138 -2.62 1.66 10.19
N VAL A 139 -2.24 1.04 9.09
CA VAL A 139 -1.41 1.64 8.05
C VAL A 139 -2.15 1.53 6.73
N TRP A 140 -2.29 2.66 6.04
CA TRP A 140 -2.69 2.71 4.64
C TRP A 140 -1.50 3.19 3.82
N TYR A 141 -1.10 2.40 2.83
CA TYR A 141 0.00 2.72 1.94
C TYR A 141 -0.52 2.84 0.51
N GLU A 142 -0.41 4.05 -0.05
CA GLU A 142 -0.86 4.33 -1.41
C GLU A 142 0.11 3.73 -2.43
N GLN A 143 -0.36 2.77 -3.23
CA GLN A 143 0.40 2.14 -4.30
C GLN A 143 0.01 2.74 -5.65
N PRO A 144 0.93 3.45 -6.35
CA PRO A 144 0.67 3.89 -7.71
C PRO A 144 0.68 2.69 -8.64
N ILE A 145 -0.37 2.56 -9.44
CA ILE A 145 -0.51 1.54 -10.49
C ILE A 145 -0.46 2.25 -11.83
N VAL A 146 0.40 1.77 -12.72
CA VAL A 146 0.65 2.31 -14.05
C VAL A 146 -0.38 1.79 -15.04
N THR A 147 -0.81 0.52 -14.95
CA THR A 147 -1.82 -0.01 -15.87
C THR A 147 -3.25 0.32 -15.42
N PRO A 148 -4.03 1.09 -16.21
CA PRO A 148 -5.37 1.51 -15.81
C PRO A 148 -6.36 0.36 -15.61
N MET A 149 -6.19 -0.75 -16.34
CA MET A 149 -7.06 -1.93 -16.23
C MET A 149 -6.88 -2.64 -14.89
N ILE A 150 -5.64 -2.74 -14.41
CA ILE A 150 -5.35 -3.33 -13.09
C ILE A 150 -5.78 -2.37 -12.00
N ALA A 151 -5.48 -1.07 -12.14
CA ALA A 151 -5.92 -0.06 -11.19
C ALA A 151 -7.43 -0.13 -10.94
N GLN A 152 -8.24 -0.24 -11.99
CA GLN A 152 -9.70 -0.40 -11.86
C GLN A 152 -10.11 -1.70 -11.15
N ALA A 153 -9.37 -2.80 -11.33
CA ALA A 153 -9.67 -4.08 -10.71
C ALA A 153 -9.29 -4.13 -9.22
N VAL A 154 -8.24 -3.40 -8.81
CA VAL A 154 -7.68 -3.46 -7.45
C VAL A 154 -7.96 -2.22 -6.59
N ALA A 155 -8.42 -1.12 -7.19
CA ALA A 155 -8.75 0.09 -6.45
C ALA A 155 -9.79 -0.18 -5.35
N ARG A 156 -9.52 0.34 -4.16
CA ARG A 156 -10.37 0.19 -2.97
C ARG A 156 -11.09 1.47 -2.59
N THR A 157 -10.80 2.56 -3.28
CA THR A 157 -11.43 3.87 -3.12
C THR A 157 -12.06 4.30 -4.44
N LYS A 158 -13.13 5.13 -4.38
CA LYS A 158 -13.86 5.53 -5.59
C LYS A 158 -13.08 6.49 -6.49
N ASP A 159 -12.03 7.12 -5.98
CA ASP A 159 -11.06 7.91 -6.75
C ASP A 159 -10.01 7.07 -7.51
N GLY A 160 -10.10 5.74 -7.44
CA GLY A 160 -9.21 4.85 -8.18
C GLY A 160 -7.85 4.63 -7.54
N ARG A 161 -7.65 5.05 -6.28
CA ARG A 161 -6.42 4.76 -5.55
C ARG A 161 -6.40 3.30 -5.07
N VAL A 162 -5.19 2.75 -5.07
CA VAL A 162 -4.91 1.43 -4.56
C VAL A 162 -4.24 1.60 -3.21
N MET A 163 -4.99 1.30 -2.14
CA MET A 163 -4.52 1.37 -0.77
C MET A 163 -4.20 -0.04 -0.29
N LEU A 164 -2.95 -0.26 0.10
CA LEU A 164 -2.53 -1.43 0.85
C LEU A 164 -2.80 -1.15 2.33
N THR A 165 -3.57 -2.01 2.98
CA THR A 165 -4.05 -1.77 4.35
C THR A 165 -3.53 -2.86 5.27
N THR A 166 -2.75 -2.47 6.28
CA THR A 166 -2.32 -3.36 7.36
C THR A 166 -2.93 -2.90 8.67
N THR A 167 -3.49 -3.83 9.45
CA THR A 167 -4.06 -3.55 10.77
C THR A 167 -3.49 -4.51 11.79
N LEU A 168 -2.95 -3.96 12.88
CA LEU A 168 -2.35 -4.69 14.00
C LEU A 168 -3.06 -4.26 15.28
N ALA A 169 -3.58 -5.23 16.04
CA ALA A 169 -4.23 -5.01 17.32
C ALA A 169 -3.49 -5.79 18.39
N PHE A 170 -3.03 -5.12 19.45
CA PHE A 170 -2.25 -5.75 20.51
C PHE A 170 -2.44 -5.02 21.84
N ARG A 171 -1.92 -5.63 22.90
CA ARG A 171 -1.83 -5.02 24.22
C ARG A 171 -0.39 -4.60 24.47
N ASN A 172 -0.18 -3.37 24.91
CA ASN A 172 1.12 -2.89 25.33
C ASN A 172 1.64 -3.74 26.50
N GLU A 173 2.93 -4.01 26.48
CA GLU A 173 3.60 -4.75 27.55
C GLU A 173 3.56 -3.95 28.86
N PRO A 174 3.63 -4.62 30.02
CA PRO A 174 3.80 -3.94 31.29
C PRO A 174 5.25 -3.48 31.42
N TYR A 175 5.61 -2.42 30.69
CA TYR A 175 6.91 -1.78 30.80
C TYR A 175 7.00 -0.95 32.09
N GLN A 176 8.16 -0.96 32.74
CA GLN A 176 8.50 -0.18 33.93
C GLN A 176 9.63 0.79 33.61
#